data_AF-A0A3N5FYW4-F1
#
_entry.id   AF-A0A3N5FYW4-F1
#
_cell.length_a   1.000
_cell.length_b   1.000
_cell.length_c   1.000
_cell.angle_alpha   90.00
_cell.angle_beta   90.00
_cell.angle_gamma   90.00
#
_symmetry.space_group_name_H-M   'P 1'
#
loop_
_entity.id
_entity.type
_entity.pdbx_description
1 polymer ?
#
loop_
_entity_poly.entity_id
_entity_poly.type
_entity_poly.pdbx_seq_one_letter_code
_entity_poly.pdbx_strand_id
1 'polypeptide(L)'
;MCTESSRRTPRRGTREEGSAYIAVLVVLVVLTIFGLALSMITQTEMQVGSNERTVSRVFYAADSGVKTAMAELLVNNEFPGRTFLYTDSGLQLAPSDDGKPVLAARVDVLPVLLIQQGPCNLCEINQAGGYGGRDYYKTTNVINATAMRFSTLDGGNERVPIAQKTISAMIEIQPHDPSTELMKSHVDPETIAKYKF
;
A
#
# COMPACT_ATOMS: atom_id res chain seq x y z
N MET A 1 -89.85 47.00 -18.83
CA MET A 1 -88.93 47.01 -20.00
C MET A 1 -87.53 47.24 -19.46
N CYS A 2 -86.64 46.25 -19.63
CA CYS A 2 -85.17 46.26 -19.62
C CYS A 2 -84.66 44.91 -19.10
N THR A 3 -84.15 44.11 -20.03
CA THR A 3 -83.70 42.72 -19.90
C THR A 3 -82.25 42.66 -19.43
N GLU A 4 -81.98 41.83 -18.42
CA GLU A 4 -80.66 41.56 -17.86
C GLU A 4 -79.85 40.62 -18.78
N SER A 5 -78.81 41.16 -19.42
CA SER A 5 -77.94 40.45 -20.35
C SER A 5 -76.82 39.73 -19.59
N SER A 6 -77.05 38.46 -19.26
CA SER A 6 -76.07 37.56 -18.66
C SER A 6 -75.00 37.15 -19.69
N ARG A 7 -73.83 37.80 -19.66
CA ARG A 7 -72.63 37.35 -20.39
C ARG A 7 -72.02 36.11 -19.72
N ARG A 8 -72.18 34.94 -20.35
CA ARG A 8 -71.39 33.74 -20.02
C ARG A 8 -70.03 33.83 -20.72
N THR A 9 -68.95 33.97 -19.94
CA THR A 9 -67.57 33.78 -20.42
C THR A 9 -67.34 32.30 -20.74
N PRO A 10 -66.74 31.96 -21.90
CA PRO A 10 -66.44 30.57 -22.22
C PRO A 10 -65.33 30.07 -21.30
N ARG A 11 -65.65 29.09 -20.46
CA ARG A 11 -64.66 28.31 -19.70
C ARG A 11 -63.84 27.52 -20.72
N ARG A 12 -62.57 27.90 -20.87
CA ARG A 12 -61.54 27.22 -21.65
C ARG A 12 -61.12 25.95 -20.91
N GLY A 13 -62.02 24.96 -20.84
CA GLY A 13 -61.75 23.66 -20.26
C GLY A 13 -61.14 22.71 -21.29
N THR A 14 -60.34 21.76 -20.80
CA THR A 14 -60.05 20.44 -21.43
C THR A 14 -58.89 20.31 -22.44
N ARG A 15 -57.77 21.03 -22.30
CA ARG A 15 -56.50 20.65 -22.98
C ARG A 15 -55.23 20.58 -22.09
N GLU A 16 -55.34 20.87 -20.80
CA GLU A 16 -54.18 20.92 -19.89
C GLU A 16 -53.89 19.59 -19.16
N GLU A 17 -54.80 18.62 -19.20
CA GLU A 17 -54.62 17.35 -18.46
C GLU A 17 -53.49 16.48 -19.06
N GLY A 18 -53.22 16.57 -20.36
CA GLY A 18 -52.17 15.80 -21.02
C GLY A 18 -50.75 16.35 -20.79
N SER A 19 -50.59 17.67 -20.59
CA SER A 19 -49.27 18.28 -20.42
C SER A 19 -48.67 18.01 -19.04
N ALA A 20 -49.52 17.87 -18.01
CA ALA A 20 -49.11 17.53 -16.67
C ALA A 20 -48.41 16.15 -16.61
N TYR A 21 -48.95 15.15 -17.33
CA TYR A 21 -48.35 13.82 -17.38
C TYR A 21 -46.97 13.80 -18.05
N ILE A 22 -46.81 14.54 -19.15
CA ILE A 22 -45.52 14.66 -19.85
C ILE A 22 -44.49 15.35 -18.95
N ALA A 23 -44.88 16.41 -18.24
CA ALA A 23 -43.98 17.10 -17.31
C ALA A 23 -43.48 16.17 -16.20
N VAL A 24 -44.37 15.36 -15.61
CA VAL A 24 -44.00 14.38 -14.59
C VAL A 24 -43.07 13.30 -15.14
N LEU A 25 -43.34 12.77 -16.34
CA LEU A 25 -42.47 11.78 -16.98
C LEU A 25 -41.07 12.33 -17.24
N VAL A 26 -40.95 13.58 -17.72
CA VAL A 26 -39.64 14.21 -17.93
C VAL A 26 -38.90 14.38 -16.60
N VAL A 27 -39.57 14.81 -15.54
CA VAL A 27 -38.96 14.93 -14.21
C VAL A 27 -38.50 13.57 -13.69
N LEU A 28 -39.31 12.52 -13.82
CA LEU A 28 -38.94 11.16 -13.42
C LEU A 28 -37.72 10.65 -14.19
N VAL A 29 -37.67 10.87 -15.51
CA VAL A 29 -36.51 10.49 -16.33
C VAL A 29 -35.25 11.24 -15.90
N VAL A 30 -35.35 12.55 -15.69
CA VAL A 30 -34.22 13.37 -15.23
C VAL A 30 -33.72 12.91 -13.86
N LEU A 31 -34.63 12.69 -12.90
CA LEU A 31 -34.28 12.16 -11.58
C LEU A 31 -33.66 10.76 -11.65
N THR A 32 -34.11 9.92 -12.57
CA THR A 32 -33.54 8.59 -12.78
C THR A 32 -32.12 8.68 -13.32
N ILE A 33 -31.87 9.55 -14.31
CA ILE A 33 -30.53 9.78 -14.86
C ILE A 33 -29.58 10.29 -13.77
N PHE A 34 -30.04 11.23 -12.93
CA PHE A 34 -29.24 11.69 -11.79
C PHE A 34 -28.97 10.56 -10.80
N GLY A 35 -29.99 9.77 -10.42
CA GLY A 35 -29.82 8.64 -9.51
C GLY A 35 -28.78 7.62 -10.02
N LEU A 36 -28.81 7.30 -11.32
CA LEU A 36 -27.83 6.42 -11.94
C LEU A 36 -26.42 7.04 -11.99
N ALA A 37 -26.31 8.33 -12.30
CA ALA A 37 -25.03 9.03 -12.33
C ALA A 37 -24.37 9.07 -10.93
N LEU A 38 -25.13 9.40 -9.89
CA LEU A 38 -24.64 9.36 -8.51
C LEU A 38 -24.23 7.94 -8.10
N SER A 39 -25.03 6.93 -8.45
CA SER A 39 -24.67 5.52 -8.18
C SER A 39 -23.36 5.14 -8.85
N MET A 40 -23.12 5.53 -10.09
CA MET A 40 -21.86 5.23 -10.79
C MET A 40 -20.66 5.87 -10.09
N ILE A 41 -20.78 7.14 -9.67
CA ILE A 41 -19.72 7.84 -8.93
C ILE A 41 -19.39 7.09 -7.63
N THR A 42 -20.40 6.75 -6.83
CA THR A 42 -20.18 6.02 -5.57
C THR A 42 -19.50 4.65 -5.78
N GLN A 43 -19.85 3.94 -6.85
CA GLN A 43 -19.18 2.68 -7.19
C GLN A 43 -17.71 2.89 -7.55
N THR A 44 -17.39 3.94 -8.31
CA THR A 44 -16.00 4.26 -8.65
C THR A 44 -15.18 4.68 -7.43
N GLU A 45 -15.73 5.50 -6.53
CA GLU A 45 -15.07 5.89 -5.28
C GLU A 45 -14.79 4.68 -4.38
N MET A 46 -15.74 3.75 -4.28
CA MET A 46 -15.56 2.51 -3.52
C MET A 46 -14.44 1.65 -4.10
N GLN A 47 -14.34 1.53 -5.42
CA GLN A 47 -13.25 0.79 -6.07
C GLN A 47 -11.89 1.45 -5.84
N VAL A 48 -11.80 2.77 -5.99
CA VAL A 48 -10.57 3.53 -5.75
C VAL A 48 -10.14 3.41 -4.29
N GLY A 49 -11.06 3.59 -3.34
CA GLY A 49 -10.77 3.46 -1.91
C GLY A 49 -10.32 2.06 -1.51
N SER A 50 -10.91 1.01 -2.12
CA SER A 50 -10.45 -0.37 -1.90
C SER A 50 -9.02 -0.60 -2.40
N ASN A 51 -8.68 -0.04 -3.56
CA ASN A 51 -7.35 -0.15 -4.13
C ASN A 51 -6.33 0.63 -3.31
N GLU A 52 -6.63 1.87 -2.92
CA GLU A 52 -5.76 2.69 -2.08
C GLU A 52 -5.47 2.01 -0.75
N ARG A 53 -6.51 1.51 -0.07
CA ARG A 53 -6.35 0.76 1.18
C ARG A 53 -5.44 -0.46 1.01
N THR A 54 -5.57 -1.18 -0.10
CA THR A 54 -4.74 -2.35 -0.40
C THR A 54 -3.29 -1.95 -0.62
N VAL A 55 -3.05 -0.89 -1.40
CA VAL A 55 -1.69 -0.37 -1.66
C VAL A 55 -1.06 0.13 -0.36
N SER A 56 -1.76 0.90 0.46
CA SER A 56 -1.25 1.39 1.75
C SER A 56 -0.85 0.24 2.66
N ARG A 57 -1.66 -0.82 2.77
CA ARG A 57 -1.34 -2.00 3.59
C ARG A 57 -0.06 -2.70 3.12
N VAL A 58 0.09 -2.92 1.82
CA VAL A 58 1.28 -3.56 1.25
C VAL A 58 2.51 -2.67 1.44
N PHE A 59 2.35 -1.36 1.25
CA PHE A 59 3.42 -0.39 1.51
C PHE A 59 3.88 -0.41 2.96
N TYR A 60 2.97 -0.31 3.94
CA TYR A 60 3.33 -0.37 5.36
C TYR A 60 3.94 -1.71 5.76
N ALA A 61 3.50 -2.81 5.15
CA ALA A 61 4.10 -4.12 5.37
C ALA A 61 5.55 -4.18 4.86
N ALA A 62 5.84 -3.62 3.67
CA ALA A 62 7.20 -3.53 3.15
C ALA A 62 8.09 -2.62 3.99
N ASP A 63 7.57 -1.45 4.40
CA ASP A 63 8.30 -0.48 5.23
C ASP A 63 8.65 -1.07 6.61
N SER A 64 7.72 -1.82 7.20
CA SER A 64 7.96 -2.55 8.44
C SER A 64 9.06 -3.61 8.27
N GLY A 65 9.12 -4.27 7.11
CA GLY A 65 10.20 -5.18 6.76
C GLY A 65 11.58 -4.49 6.74
N VAL A 66 11.68 -3.32 6.12
CA VAL A 66 12.93 -2.52 6.12
C VAL A 66 13.33 -2.13 7.54
N LYS A 67 12.40 -1.62 8.34
CA LYS A 67 12.65 -1.21 9.73
C LYS A 67 13.06 -2.37 10.62
N THR A 68 12.50 -3.56 10.41
CA THR A 68 12.83 -4.76 11.17
C THR A 68 14.26 -5.22 10.83
N ALA A 69 14.62 -5.27 9.55
CA ALA A 69 15.99 -5.59 9.15
C ALA A 69 17.00 -4.54 9.61
N MET A 70 16.63 -3.26 9.61
CA MET A 70 17.46 -2.20 10.19
C MET A 70 17.66 -2.40 11.71
N ALA A 71 16.62 -2.78 12.44
CA ALA A 71 16.73 -3.05 13.87
C ALA A 71 17.64 -4.28 14.14
N GLU A 72 17.49 -5.36 13.37
CA GLU A 72 18.34 -6.55 13.48
C GLU A 72 19.81 -6.24 13.15
N LEU A 73 20.05 -5.42 12.12
CA LEU A 73 21.37 -4.93 11.77
C LEU A 73 22.01 -4.11 12.90
N LEU A 74 21.25 -3.24 13.55
CA LEU A 74 21.77 -2.39 14.62
C LEU A 74 21.98 -3.14 15.94
N VAL A 75 21.15 -4.16 16.23
CA VAL A 75 21.17 -4.88 17.52
C VAL A 75 22.05 -6.11 17.47
N ASN A 76 21.88 -6.96 16.46
CA ASN A 76 22.56 -8.25 16.35
C ASN A 76 23.72 -8.23 15.34
N ASN A 77 23.86 -7.15 14.55
CA ASN A 77 24.82 -7.06 13.45
C ASN A 77 24.68 -8.22 12.45
N GLU A 78 23.45 -8.68 12.23
CA GLU A 78 23.09 -9.79 11.37
C GLU A 78 22.52 -9.29 10.02
N PHE A 79 22.82 -10.00 8.93
CA PHE A 79 22.38 -9.68 7.57
C PHE A 79 21.40 -10.71 6.92
N PRO A 80 20.67 -11.59 7.64
CA PRO A 80 19.90 -12.64 7.00
C PRO A 80 18.68 -12.08 6.27
N GLY A 81 18.39 -12.63 5.09
CA GLY A 81 17.09 -12.44 4.47
C GLY A 81 16.01 -13.13 5.31
N ARG A 82 14.87 -12.46 5.50
CA ARG A 82 13.74 -12.98 6.29
C ARG A 82 12.44 -12.86 5.53
N THR A 83 11.60 -13.87 5.66
CA THR A 83 10.23 -13.85 5.14
C THR A 83 9.25 -13.81 6.31
N PHE A 84 8.48 -12.73 6.39
CA PHE A 84 7.37 -12.61 7.33
C PHE A 84 6.06 -12.94 6.63
N LEU A 85 5.16 -13.60 7.36
CA LEU A 85 3.87 -14.01 6.85
C LEU A 85 2.80 -13.54 7.84
N TYR A 86 1.94 -12.65 7.38
CA TYR A 86 0.87 -12.05 8.16
C TYR A 86 -0.46 -12.50 7.58
N THR A 87 -1.32 -13.07 8.42
CA THR A 87 -2.69 -13.40 8.04
C THR A 87 -3.63 -12.34 8.60
N ASP A 88 -4.66 -11.95 7.86
CA ASP A 88 -5.63 -10.95 8.34
C ASP A 88 -6.43 -11.48 9.57
N SER A 89 -6.50 -12.81 9.76
CA SER A 89 -7.20 -13.46 10.86
C SER A 89 -6.34 -13.71 12.12
N GLY A 90 -5.03 -13.45 12.07
CA GLY A 90 -4.10 -13.77 13.17
C GLY A 90 -3.90 -15.28 13.42
N LEU A 91 -4.66 -16.15 12.74
CA LEU A 91 -4.45 -17.60 12.72
C LEU A 91 -3.36 -17.92 11.69
N GLN A 92 -2.49 -18.89 12.00
CA GLN A 92 -1.59 -19.48 11.00
C GLN A 92 -2.36 -19.80 9.72
N LEU A 93 -1.68 -19.80 8.56
CA LEU A 93 -2.21 -20.29 7.28
C LEU A 93 -2.55 -21.78 7.39
N ALA A 94 -3.53 -22.13 8.21
CA ALA A 94 -4.21 -23.39 8.13
C ALA A 94 -4.99 -23.37 6.81
N PRO A 95 -5.05 -24.50 6.09
CA PRO A 95 -5.97 -24.64 4.98
C PRO A 95 -7.36 -24.25 5.50
N SER A 96 -7.99 -23.28 4.85
CA SER A 96 -9.36 -22.92 5.20
C SER A 96 -10.26 -24.10 4.81
N ASP A 97 -10.61 -24.94 5.78
CA ASP A 97 -11.58 -26.04 5.60
C ASP A 97 -12.94 -25.53 5.09
N ASP A 98 -13.22 -24.23 5.24
CA ASP A 98 -14.47 -23.58 4.83
C ASP A 98 -14.53 -23.15 3.36
N GLY A 99 -13.47 -23.33 2.55
CA GLY A 99 -13.44 -22.85 1.16
C GLY A 99 -13.52 -21.32 0.99
N LYS A 100 -13.37 -20.56 2.08
CA LYS A 100 -13.38 -19.09 2.06
C LYS A 100 -12.00 -18.57 1.64
N PRO A 101 -11.91 -17.55 0.76
CA PRO A 101 -10.63 -16.98 0.38
C PRO A 101 -9.95 -16.35 1.60
N VAL A 102 -8.77 -16.86 1.96
CA VAL A 102 -7.93 -16.27 3.02
C VAL A 102 -7.03 -15.23 2.39
N LEU A 103 -7.12 -14.00 2.90
CA LEU A 103 -6.23 -12.90 2.54
C LEU A 103 -5.04 -12.91 3.50
N ALA A 104 -3.85 -12.93 2.93
CA ALA A 104 -2.61 -12.86 3.69
C ALA A 104 -1.60 -11.94 2.99
N ALA A 105 -0.66 -11.44 3.79
CA ALA A 105 0.48 -10.66 3.33
C ALA A 105 1.76 -11.45 3.61
N ARG A 106 2.66 -11.46 2.63
CA ARG A 106 4.02 -11.99 2.76
C ARG A 106 4.97 -10.82 2.57
N VAL A 107 5.95 -10.68 3.45
CA VAL A 107 7.00 -9.67 3.36
C VAL A 107 8.33 -10.40 3.27
N ASP A 108 8.93 -10.38 2.10
CA ASP A 108 10.27 -10.91 1.85
C ASP A 108 11.29 -9.78 1.96
N VAL A 109 12.12 -9.83 3.00
CA VAL A 109 13.26 -8.95 3.18
C VAL A 109 14.49 -9.66 2.67
N LEU A 110 15.15 -9.08 1.67
CA LEU A 110 16.42 -9.58 1.18
C LEU A 110 17.52 -9.36 2.23
N PRO A 111 18.61 -10.14 2.19
CA PRO A 111 19.79 -9.88 3.01
C PRO A 111 20.22 -8.42 2.96
N VAL A 112 20.84 -7.91 4.00
CA VAL A 112 21.37 -6.55 3.94
C VAL A 112 22.70 -6.57 3.18
N LEU A 113 22.90 -5.66 2.22
CA LEU A 113 24.17 -5.54 1.49
C LEU A 113 24.93 -4.28 1.87
N LEU A 114 26.22 -4.43 2.12
CA LEU A 114 27.16 -3.32 2.27
C LEU A 114 27.55 -2.79 0.88
N ILE A 115 27.28 -1.52 0.59
CA ILE A 115 27.66 -0.89 -0.68
C ILE A 115 28.91 -0.04 -0.53
N GLN A 116 29.05 0.64 0.60
CA GLN A 116 30.18 1.53 0.82
C GLN A 116 30.62 1.42 2.28
N GLN A 117 31.94 1.34 2.47
CA GLN A 117 32.57 1.49 3.77
C GLN A 117 33.68 2.53 3.64
N GLY A 118 33.76 3.43 4.61
CA GLY A 118 34.80 4.46 4.66
C GLY A 118 35.10 4.90 6.08
N PRO A 119 36.21 5.59 6.33
CA PRO A 119 36.51 6.13 7.65
C PRO A 119 35.45 7.16 8.06
N CYS A 120 35.03 7.15 9.33
CA CYS A 120 34.15 8.19 9.85
C CYS A 120 34.94 9.47 10.13
N ASN A 121 34.86 10.47 9.24
CA ASN A 121 35.56 11.76 9.42
C ASN A 121 34.84 12.71 10.38
N LEU A 122 33.54 12.51 10.62
CA LEU A 122 32.71 13.36 11.47
C LEU A 122 32.67 12.89 12.94
N CYS A 123 33.33 11.78 13.25
CA CYS A 123 33.38 11.23 14.60
C CYS A 123 34.53 11.89 15.38
N GLU A 124 34.22 12.66 16.43
CA GLU A 124 35.23 13.24 17.35
C GLU A 124 36.14 12.16 17.95
N ILE A 125 35.60 10.95 18.11
CA ILE A 125 36.32 9.74 18.53
C ILE A 125 37.52 9.40 17.63
N ASN A 126 37.46 9.72 16.33
CA ASN A 126 38.55 9.49 15.38
C ASN A 126 39.55 10.67 15.32
N GLN A 127 39.33 11.77 16.06
CA GLN A 127 40.28 12.87 16.10
C GLN A 127 41.47 12.52 17.02
N ALA A 128 42.68 12.83 16.53
CA ALA A 128 43.93 12.52 17.20
C ALA A 128 44.04 13.25 18.55
N GLY A 129 43.80 12.55 19.66
CA GLY A 129 43.95 13.11 21.00
C GLY A 129 43.63 12.19 22.17
N GLY A 130 42.70 11.23 22.03
CA GLY A 130 42.32 10.33 23.13
C GLY A 130 42.36 8.84 22.81
N TYR A 131 42.00 8.45 21.58
CA TYR A 131 41.81 7.04 21.20
C TYR A 131 42.58 6.56 19.97
N GLY A 132 43.47 7.39 19.38
CA GLY A 132 44.60 7.00 18.52
C GLY A 132 44.38 6.17 17.23
N GLY A 133 43.28 5.44 17.09
CA GLY A 133 42.99 4.53 15.99
C GLY A 133 41.87 5.08 15.10
N ARG A 134 41.98 4.84 13.79
CA ARG A 134 40.89 5.07 12.82
C ARG A 134 39.89 3.91 12.89
N ASP A 135 39.50 3.56 14.10
CA ASP A 135 38.85 2.28 14.36
C ASP A 135 37.36 2.35 14.05
N TYR A 136 36.77 3.53 13.86
CA TYR A 136 35.36 3.68 13.50
C TYR A 136 35.15 4.05 12.04
N TYR A 137 34.19 3.36 11.43
CA TYR A 137 33.84 3.48 10.03
C TYR A 137 32.40 4.01 9.89
N LYS A 138 32.14 4.58 8.72
CA LYS A 138 30.79 4.75 8.20
C LYS A 138 30.51 3.62 7.21
N THR A 139 29.34 3.03 7.31
CA THR A 139 28.89 1.95 6.44
C THR A 139 27.55 2.30 5.82
N THR A 140 27.47 2.27 4.49
CA THR A 140 26.23 2.43 3.75
C THR A 140 25.73 1.06 3.37
N ASN A 141 24.59 0.69 3.94
CA ASN A 141 23.92 -0.57 3.72
C ASN A 141 22.68 -0.38 2.87
N VAL A 142 22.30 -1.38 2.08
CA VAL A 142 21.07 -1.40 1.30
C VAL A 142 20.19 -2.56 1.74
N ILE A 143 18.93 -2.22 1.96
CA ILE A 143 17.89 -3.13 2.41
C ILE A 143 16.75 -3.06 1.40
N ASN A 144 16.35 -4.24 0.91
CA ASN A 144 15.20 -4.38 0.03
C ASN A 144 14.14 -5.23 0.71
N ALA A 145 12.93 -4.70 0.85
CA ALA A 145 11.78 -5.42 1.35
C ALA A 145 10.68 -5.44 0.29
N THR A 146 10.21 -6.63 -0.04
CA THR A 146 9.10 -6.84 -0.96
C THR A 146 7.91 -7.37 -0.18
N ALA A 147 6.85 -6.59 -0.08
CA ALA A 147 5.58 -7.06 0.42
C ALA A 147 4.66 -7.46 -0.73
N MET A 148 3.98 -8.58 -0.57
CA MET A 148 2.93 -9.05 -1.47
C MET A 148 1.70 -9.43 -0.67
N ARG A 149 0.53 -9.01 -1.14
CA ARG A 149 -0.75 -9.48 -0.64
C ARG A 149 -1.30 -10.51 -1.61
N PHE A 150 -1.68 -11.66 -1.10
CA PHE A 150 -2.20 -12.76 -1.91
C PHE A 150 -3.54 -13.23 -1.35
N SER A 151 -4.40 -13.70 -2.26
CA SER A 151 -5.55 -14.53 -1.91
C SER A 151 -5.15 -15.97 -2.10
N THR A 152 -5.55 -16.85 -1.19
CA THR A 152 -5.60 -18.27 -1.51
C THR A 152 -6.98 -18.62 -2.06
N LEU A 153 -6.99 -19.29 -3.20
CA LEU A 153 -8.14 -19.98 -3.75
C LEU A 153 -7.85 -21.48 -3.57
N ASP A 154 -8.88 -22.28 -3.29
CA ASP A 154 -8.76 -23.74 -3.16
C ASP A 154 -7.90 -24.27 -1.99
N GLY A 155 -8.21 -23.79 -0.77
CA GLY A 155 -7.73 -24.46 0.44
C GLY A 155 -6.24 -24.30 0.76
N GLY A 156 -5.56 -23.28 0.22
CA GLY A 156 -4.21 -22.89 0.66
C GLY A 156 -3.10 -23.05 -0.39
N ASN A 157 -3.34 -23.80 -1.48
CA ASN A 157 -2.27 -24.22 -2.38
C ASN A 157 -1.96 -23.21 -3.49
N GLU A 158 -2.98 -22.59 -4.09
CA GLU A 158 -2.78 -21.56 -5.09
C GLU A 158 -2.79 -20.18 -4.45
N ARG A 159 -1.73 -19.39 -4.69
CA ARG A 159 -1.56 -18.03 -4.16
C ARG A 159 -1.60 -17.05 -5.33
N VAL A 160 -2.71 -16.31 -5.43
CA VAL A 160 -2.87 -15.28 -6.46
C VAL A 160 -2.43 -13.94 -5.89
N PRO A 161 -1.38 -13.29 -6.45
CA PRO A 161 -0.94 -11.98 -5.99
C PRO A 161 -1.98 -10.92 -6.38
N ILE A 162 -2.47 -10.19 -5.38
CA ILE A 162 -3.42 -9.07 -5.56
C ILE A 162 -2.66 -7.76 -5.72
N ALA A 163 -1.60 -7.59 -4.93
CA ALA A 163 -0.78 -6.40 -4.94
C ALA A 163 0.63 -6.74 -4.45
N GLN A 164 1.63 -6.10 -5.03
CA GLN A 164 3.03 -6.25 -4.63
C GLN A 164 3.71 -4.88 -4.62
N LYS A 165 4.51 -4.63 -3.59
CA LYS A 165 5.34 -3.43 -3.49
C LYS A 165 6.72 -3.82 -3.00
N THR A 166 7.74 -3.31 -3.67
CA THR A 166 9.13 -3.40 -3.21
C THR A 166 9.57 -2.02 -2.75
N ILE A 167 10.20 -1.96 -1.59
CA ILE A 167 10.84 -0.77 -1.03
C ILE A 167 12.32 -1.10 -0.90
N SER A 168 13.15 -0.24 -1.47
CA SER A 168 14.60 -0.28 -1.37
C SER A 168 15.04 0.95 -0.59
N ALA A 169 15.83 0.76 0.47
CA ALA A 169 16.34 1.84 1.30
C ALA A 169 17.86 1.72 1.46
N MET A 170 18.55 2.85 1.36
CA MET A 170 19.97 2.96 1.71
C MET A 170 20.08 3.59 3.09
N ILE A 171 20.82 2.96 3.99
CA ILE A 171 20.96 3.38 5.38
C ILE A 171 22.43 3.54 5.67
N GLU A 172 22.82 4.75 6.09
CA GLU A 172 24.16 5.04 6.58
C GLU A 172 24.20 4.83 8.10
N ILE A 173 25.16 4.05 8.57
CA ILE A 173 25.40 3.81 10.00
C ILE A 173 26.77 4.38 10.35
N GLN A 174 26.78 5.28 11.34
CA GLN A 174 27.99 5.88 11.91
C GLN A 174 27.75 6.33 13.37
N PRO A 175 28.72 6.19 14.29
CA PRO A 175 29.96 5.40 14.15
C PRO A 175 29.69 3.89 14.17
N HIS A 176 30.41 3.11 13.36
CA HIS A 176 30.34 1.65 13.38
C HIS A 176 31.73 1.04 13.62
N ASP A 177 31.81 0.06 14.53
CA ASP A 177 33.04 -0.65 14.89
C ASP A 177 33.22 -1.88 13.97
N PRO A 178 34.33 -1.96 13.20
CA PRO A 178 34.60 -3.02 12.23
C PRO A 178 35.07 -4.33 12.89
N SER A 179 35.30 -4.37 14.21
CA SER A 179 35.83 -5.55 14.91
C SER A 179 34.91 -6.78 14.83
N THR A 180 33.65 -6.60 14.46
CA THR A 180 32.77 -7.70 14.07
C THR A 180 33.13 -8.22 12.68
N GLU A 181 33.75 -9.40 12.61
CA GLU A 181 34.21 -10.10 11.40
C GLU A 181 33.14 -10.35 10.30
N LEU A 182 31.86 -10.10 10.59
CA LEU A 182 30.73 -10.33 9.69
C LEU A 182 30.72 -9.44 8.44
N MET A 183 31.48 -8.34 8.41
CA MET A 183 31.51 -7.45 7.23
C MET A 183 32.44 -7.92 6.09
N LYS A 184 33.13 -9.05 6.23
CA LYS A 184 33.91 -9.64 5.12
C LYS A 184 33.09 -10.53 4.19
N SER A 185 31.83 -10.83 4.50
CA SER A 185 31.04 -11.76 3.68
C SER A 185 30.42 -11.08 2.47
N HIS A 186 31.12 -11.21 1.35
CA HIS A 186 30.58 -11.44 0.00
C HIS A 186 29.64 -10.37 -0.57
N VAL A 187 30.27 -9.41 -1.25
CA VAL A 187 29.67 -8.77 -2.43
C VAL A 187 29.73 -9.77 -3.58
N ASP A 188 28.86 -10.78 -3.56
CA ASP A 188 28.67 -11.63 -4.73
C ASP A 188 27.88 -10.85 -5.79
N PRO A 189 28.42 -10.63 -7.01
CA PRO A 189 27.72 -9.91 -8.07
C PRO A 189 26.34 -10.47 -8.40
N GLU A 190 26.10 -11.78 -8.20
CA GLU A 190 24.77 -12.37 -8.39
C GLU A 190 23.75 -11.88 -7.36
N THR A 191 24.20 -11.57 -6.14
CA THR A 191 23.33 -11.05 -5.08
C THR A 191 22.98 -9.60 -5.37
N ILE A 192 23.91 -8.80 -5.89
CA ILE A 192 23.64 -7.41 -6.31
C ILE A 192 22.57 -7.35 -7.40
N ALA A 193 22.57 -8.29 -8.35
CA ALA A 193 21.59 -8.32 -9.44
C ALA A 193 20.13 -8.50 -8.95
N LYS A 194 19.92 -9.01 -7.72
CA LYS A 194 18.60 -9.14 -7.10
C LYS A 194 18.07 -7.81 -6.55
N TYR A 195 18.92 -6.80 -6.42
CA TYR A 195 18.52 -5.47 -5.96
C TYR A 195 18.06 -4.66 -7.17
N LYS A 196 16.75 -4.41 -7.23
CA LYS A 196 16.19 -3.45 -8.18
C LYS A 196 16.25 -2.07 -7.53
N PHE A 197 17.11 -1.22 -8.10
CA PHE A 197 17.15 0.22 -7.84
C PHE A 197 16.16 0.94 -8.76
#